data_AF-A0A957CDT5-F1
#
_entry.id   AF-A0A957CDT5-F1
#
_cell.length_a   1.000
_cell.length_b   1.000
_cell.length_c   1.000
_cell.angle_alpha   90.00
_cell.angle_beta   90.00
_cell.angle_gamma   90.00
#
_symmetry.space_group_name_H-M   'P 1'
#
loop_
_entity.id
_entity.type
_entity.pdbx_description
1 polymer ?
#
loop_
_entity_poly.entity_id
_entity_poly.type
_entity_poly.pdbx_seq_one_letter_code
_entity_poly.pdbx_strand_id
1 'polypeptide(L)' 'MELEDEAFFDRWVDITRGRVAQPGAAIRDEFGAAYVFSDLNHEDFMAEAEDDPLLQEVYRDEYAVVYRVGDR' A
#
# COMPACT_ATOMS: atom_id res chain seq x y z
N MET A 1 15.79 -2.71 -7.15
CA MET A 1 15.28 -1.53 -6.42
C MET A 1 16.17 -1.22 -5.25
N GLU A 2 16.40 -2.16 -4.34
CA GLU A 2 17.32 -1.98 -3.19
C GLU A 2 18.70 -1.42 -3.55
N LEU A 3 19.32 -1.89 -4.65
CA LEU A 3 20.65 -1.45 -5.08
C LEU A 3 20.70 -0.05 -5.71
N GLU A 4 19.56 0.59 -5.96
CA GLU A 4 19.46 1.92 -6.60
C GLU A 4 19.03 3.00 -5.61
N ASP A 5 18.11 2.69 -4.68
CA ASP A 5 17.70 3.57 -3.57
C ASP A 5 17.24 2.71 -2.39
N GLU A 6 18.14 2.50 -1.43
CA GLU A 6 17.93 1.68 -0.23
C GLU A 6 16.81 2.25 0.64
N ALA A 7 16.76 3.57 0.83
CA ALA A 7 15.76 4.21 1.66
C ALA A 7 14.36 4.08 1.05
N PHE A 8 14.24 4.23 -0.27
CA PHE A 8 12.97 4.04 -0.97
C PHE A 8 12.50 2.58 -0.93
N PHE A 9 13.43 1.63 -0.99
CA PHE A 9 13.13 0.22 -0.84
C PHE A 9 12.67 -0.14 0.57
N ASP A 10 13.39 0.30 1.60
CA ASP A 10 13.02 0.09 3.00
C ASP A 10 11.64 0.67 3.30
N ARG A 11 11.35 1.84 2.75
CA ARG A 11 10.05 2.48 2.88
C ARG A 11 8.92 1.65 2.29
N TRP A 12 9.13 1.07 1.11
CA TRP A 12 8.18 0.14 0.50
C TRP A 12 8.02 -1.15 1.35
N VAL A 13 9.11 -1.67 1.91
CA VAL A 13 9.08 -2.84 2.80
C VAL A 13 8.31 -2.55 4.09
N ASP A 14 8.47 -1.36 4.67
CA ASP A 14 7.73 -0.98 5.88
C ASP A 14 6.23 -0.86 5.61
N ILE A 15 5.83 -0.27 4.48
CA ILE A 15 4.43 -0.18 4.06
C ILE A 15 3.84 -1.58 3.86
N THR A 16 4.48 -2.44 3.06
CA THR A 16 3.96 -3.78 2.74
C THR A 16 3.96 -4.75 3.93
N ARG A 17 4.73 -4.48 4.98
CA ARG A 17 4.68 -5.21 6.26
C ARG A 17 3.76 -4.56 7.30
N GLY A 18 2.89 -3.64 6.91
CA GLY A 18 1.93 -2.98 7.82
C GLY A 18 2.58 -2.17 8.94
N ARG A 19 3.83 -1.71 8.76
CA ARG A 19 4.53 -0.89 9.77
C ARG A 19 4.27 0.60 9.63
N VAL A 20 3.43 0.98 8.67
CA VAL A 20 3.03 2.36 8.40
C VAL A 20 1.51 2.43 8.52
N ALA A 21 1.05 3.08 9.58
CA ALA A 21 -0.37 3.30 9.77
C ALA A 21 -0.91 4.28 8.73
N GLN A 22 -2.09 3.97 8.17
CA GLN A 22 -2.74 4.75 7.11
C GLN A 22 -1.75 5.10 5.96
N PRO A 23 -1.30 4.09 5.19
CA PRO A 23 -0.19 4.23 4.26
C PRO A 23 -0.51 5.00 2.96
N GLY A 24 -1.77 5.30 2.69
CA GLY A 24 -2.28 5.91 1.46
C GLY A 24 -1.65 7.24 1.11
N ALA A 25 -1.37 8.10 2.10
CA ALA A 25 -0.67 9.36 1.86
C ALA A 25 0.77 9.12 1.37
N ALA A 26 1.49 8.20 2.01
CA ALA A 26 2.85 7.82 1.59
C ALA A 26 2.85 7.20 0.19
N ILE A 27 1.92 6.28 -0.08
CA ILE A 27 1.76 5.63 -1.39
C ILE A 27 1.48 6.67 -2.48
N ARG A 28 0.62 7.66 -2.21
CA ARG A 28 0.32 8.73 -3.15
C ARG A 28 1.53 9.65 -3.38
N ASP A 29 2.09 10.18 -2.30
CA ASP A 29 3.04 11.29 -2.38
C ASP A 29 4.47 10.84 -2.71
N GLU A 30 4.87 9.65 -2.25
CA GLU A 30 6.22 9.12 -2.43
C GLU A 30 6.31 8.23 -3.68
N PHE A 31 5.28 7.42 -3.96
CA PHE A 31 5.28 6.47 -5.08
C PHE A 31 4.46 6.95 -6.29
N GLY A 32 3.64 7.99 -6.14
CA GLY A 32 2.79 8.50 -7.23
C GLY A 32 1.75 7.51 -7.71
N ALA A 33 1.38 6.52 -6.89
CA ALA A 33 0.51 5.42 -7.29
C ALA A 33 -0.97 5.80 -7.19
N ALA A 34 -1.73 5.51 -8.24
CA ALA A 34 -3.19 5.65 -8.24
C ALA A 34 -3.92 4.38 -7.75
N TYR A 35 -3.23 3.24 -7.76
CA TYR A 35 -3.75 1.95 -7.34
C TYR A 35 -2.67 1.14 -6.62
N VAL A 36 -3.11 0.29 -5.70
CA VAL A 36 -2.29 -0.72 -5.03
C VAL A 36 -2.87 -2.09 -5.33
N PHE A 37 -2.02 -3.02 -5.72
CA PHE A 37 -2.34 -4.43 -5.87
C PHE A 37 -1.65 -5.21 -4.75
N SER A 38 -2.37 -6.08 -4.06
CA SER A 38 -1.81 -7.02 -3.09
C SER A 38 -2.39 -8.41 -3.29
N ASP A 39 -1.59 -9.44 -3.03
CA ASP A 39 -2.13 -10.76 -2.73
C ASP A 39 -2.79 -10.76 -1.34
N LEU A 40 -3.41 -11.87 -0.95
CA LEU A 40 -4.07 -12.01 0.34
C LEU A 40 -3.11 -12.37 1.50
N ASN A 41 -1.79 -12.47 1.27
CA ASN A 41 -0.83 -12.86 2.30
C ASN A 41 -0.26 -11.67 3.08
N HIS A 42 -0.49 -10.44 2.62
CA HIS A 42 -0.03 -9.21 3.28
C HIS A 42 -1.11 -8.70 4.26
N GLU A 43 -1.49 -9.52 5.22
CA GLU A 43 -2.59 -9.25 6.17
C GLU A 43 -2.38 -7.93 6.94
N ASP A 44 -1.17 -7.68 7.43
CA ASP A 44 -0.85 -6.46 8.18
C ASP A 44 -0.97 -5.19 7.31
N PHE A 45 -0.56 -5.27 6.03
CA PHE A 45 -0.77 -4.16 5.10
C PHE A 45 -2.26 -3.94 4.83
N MET A 46 -3.02 -5.02 4.61
CA MET A 46 -4.46 -4.91 4.35
C MET A 46 -5.21 -4.30 5.55
N ALA A 47 -4.83 -4.65 6.78
CA ALA A 47 -5.42 -4.04 7.98
C ALA A 47 -5.20 -2.51 8.01
N GLU A 48 -3.96 -2.06 7.80
CA GLU A 48 -3.67 -0.63 7.76
C GLU A 48 -4.29 0.09 6.56
N ALA A 49 -4.46 -0.61 5.43
CA ALA A 49 -5.12 -0.07 4.25
C ALA A 49 -6.64 0.05 4.40
N GLU A 50 -7.28 -0.88 5.11
CA GLU A 50 -8.73 -0.86 5.38
C GLU A 50 -9.11 0.25 6.38
N ASP A 51 -8.20 0.62 7.28
CA ASP A 51 -8.35 1.73 8.22
C ASP A 51 -7.95 3.10 7.64
N ASP A 52 -7.51 3.14 6.37
CA ASP A 52 -7.04 4.35 5.71
C ASP A 52 -8.14 5.01 4.85
N PRO A 53 -8.56 6.26 5.16
CA PRO A 53 -9.55 6.97 4.35
C PRO A 53 -9.10 7.30 2.91
N LEU A 54 -7.80 7.24 2.60
CA LEU A 54 -7.25 7.44 1.27
C LEU A 54 -7.23 6.17 0.42
N LEU A 55 -7.42 5.00 1.02
CA LEU A 55 -7.41 3.73 0.31
C LEU A 55 -8.82 3.14 0.27
N GLN A 56 -9.34 2.99 -0.95
CA GLN A 56 -10.64 2.40 -1.17
C GLN A 56 -10.46 1.05 -1.87
N GLU A 57 -10.85 -0.05 -1.22
CA GLU A 57 -10.96 -1.34 -1.91
C GLU A 57 -11.95 -1.22 -3.09
N VAL A 58 -11.49 -1.57 -4.30
CA VAL A 58 -12.30 -1.51 -5.53
C VAL A 58 -12.47 -2.88 -6.20
N TYR A 59 -11.68 -3.86 -5.77
CA TYR A 59 -11.76 -5.24 -6.26
C TYR A 59 -11.18 -6.20 -5.22
N ARG A 60 -11.80 -7.37 -5.08
CA ARG A 60 -11.29 -8.50 -4.32
C ARG A 60 -11.77 -9.81 -4.92
N ASP A 61 -10.89 -10.80 -4.98
CA ASP A 61 -11.21 -12.18 -5.28
C ASP A 61 -10.48 -13.14 -4.32
N GLU A 62 -10.44 -14.43 -4.65
CA GLU A 62 -9.79 -15.46 -3.83
C GLU A 62 -8.26 -15.41 -3.84
N TYR A 63 -7.64 -14.56 -4.67
CA TYR A 63 -6.19 -14.45 -4.84
C TYR A 63 -5.64 -13.06 -4.50
N ALA A 64 -6.43 -12.01 -4.71
CA ALA A 64 -5.93 -10.64 -4.66
C ALA A 64 -6.97 -9.61 -4.23
N VAL A 65 -6.45 -8.45 -3.85
CA VAL A 65 -7.19 -7.23 -3.56
C VAL A 65 -6.56 -6.05 -4.30
N VAL A 66 -7.39 -5.11 -4.74
CA VAL A 66 -6.95 -3.84 -5.34
C VAL A 66 -7.59 -2.67 -4.60
N TYR A 67 -6.74 -1.72 -4.21
CA TYR A 67 -7.15 -0.46 -3.61
C TYR A 67 -6.94 0.68 -4.60
N ARG A 68 -7.91 1.59 -4.73
CA ARG A 68 -7.73 2.90 -5.36
C ARG A 68 -7.17 3.87 -4.33
N VAL A 69 -6.16 4.64 -4.73
CA VAL A 69 -5.58 5.72 -3.92
C VAL A 69 -6.32 7.03 -4.22
N GLY A 70 -6.72 7.75 -3.17
CA GLY A 70 -7.45 9.02 -3.26
C GLY A 70 -6.55 10.24 -3.55
N ASP A 71 -7.16 11.29 -4.13
CA ASP A 71 -6.45 12.52 -4.54
C ASP A 71 -6.39 13.63 -3.46
N ARG A 72 -6.96 13.42 -2.27
CA ARG A 72 -7.14 14.46 -1.24
C ARG A 72 -6.65 14.07 0.14
#